data_AF-A0AA51MTV1-F1
#
_entry.id   AF-A0AA51MTV1-F1
#
_cell.length_a   1.000
_cell.length_b   1.000
_cell.length_c   1.000
_cell.angle_alpha   90.00
_cell.angle_beta   90.00
_cell.angle_gamma   90.00
#
_symmetry.space_group_name_H-M   'P 1'
#
loop_
_entity.id
_entity.type
_entity.pdbx_description
1 polymer ?
#
loop_
_entity_poly.entity_id
_entity_poly.type
_entity_poly.pdbx_seq_one_letter_code
_entity_poly.pdbx_strand_id
1 'polypeptide(L)'
;MKRTTKYIAISLATYMTLSPAVARANMNADSNVVPVSTEVTNIEKAEVQDYMNYEGKVAEIRKNGENLSIHVKEEGDEYGLIFHISEDVILLNDETKDFIDKEELKEGAIITAYYGKNTPMAMSLPGQLTPGVIVVKGSEEPSFIKVSGFNDELVSGENDLKLNISEDTVIVNKDGEKVEKENIKNKDLVVFYTISTKSIPAQTTPEKIVVIGDKKEVGNVEEVEITALDKIIIDGKEVKLLSPIYTNDEGIKMIPLRQIAEALEYQIKWSNEARSVELTKGAQWTSIVIGEDNYNFAKMIVKLGVAPEIKGSATYVPFNFLEEVLKVGVEITKEGIINIGL
;
A
#
# COMPACT_ATOMS: atom_id res chain seq x y z
N MET A 1 16.71 -87.22 -7.35
CA MET A 1 16.58 -86.58 -6.01
C MET A 1 17.60 -85.45 -5.91
N LYS A 2 17.17 -84.31 -5.34
CA LYS A 2 17.95 -83.13 -4.92
C LYS A 2 18.49 -82.18 -6.01
N ARG A 3 17.70 -81.13 -6.27
CA ARG A 3 18.21 -79.83 -6.75
C ARG A 3 19.06 -79.21 -5.65
N THR A 4 20.26 -78.75 -5.98
CA THR A 4 21.09 -77.89 -5.12
C THR A 4 21.61 -76.71 -5.94
N THR A 5 21.21 -75.52 -5.52
CA THR A 5 21.76 -74.22 -5.88
C THR A 5 23.19 -74.10 -5.36
N LYS A 6 24.11 -73.39 -6.05
CA LYS A 6 25.03 -72.37 -5.49
C LYS A 6 25.92 -71.71 -6.58
N TYR A 7 25.80 -70.37 -6.64
CA TYR A 7 26.74 -69.25 -6.89
C TYR A 7 28.02 -69.47 -7.74
N ILE A 8 28.16 -68.75 -8.86
CA ILE A 8 28.80 -67.41 -9.06
C ILE A 8 30.28 -67.35 -8.63
N ALA A 9 31.16 -67.33 -9.64
CA ALA A 9 32.41 -66.56 -9.66
C ALA A 9 33.03 -66.65 -11.07
N ILE A 10 32.92 -65.60 -11.88
CA ILE A 10 33.86 -65.38 -13.00
C ILE A 10 34.39 -63.96 -12.85
N SER A 11 35.66 -63.90 -12.44
CA SER A 11 36.47 -62.69 -12.43
C SER A 11 36.74 -62.24 -13.87
N LEU A 12 36.49 -60.98 -14.18
CA LEU A 12 37.01 -60.36 -15.39
C LEU A 12 38.01 -59.28 -15.00
N ALA A 13 39.28 -59.57 -15.25
CA ALA A 13 40.37 -58.61 -15.17
C ALA A 13 40.29 -57.69 -16.38
N THR A 14 40.25 -56.37 -16.17
CA THR A 14 40.56 -55.41 -17.24
C THR A 14 41.12 -54.14 -16.59
N TYR A 15 42.38 -53.84 -16.90
CA TYR A 15 43.04 -52.59 -16.53
C TYR A 15 43.39 -51.82 -17.81
N MET A 16 43.03 -50.52 -17.80
CA MET A 16 43.59 -49.38 -18.55
C MET A 16 43.43 -49.35 -20.09
N THR A 17 42.88 -48.29 -20.69
CA THR A 17 43.45 -46.93 -20.72
C THR A 17 42.43 -45.88 -21.21
N LEU A 18 42.78 -44.63 -20.89
CA LEU A 18 42.14 -43.31 -21.03
C LEU A 18 41.32 -42.97 -22.28
N SER A 19 40.25 -42.17 -22.10
CA SER A 19 40.17 -40.73 -22.49
C SER A 19 38.77 -40.13 -22.23
N PRO A 20 38.63 -38.81 -22.01
CA PRO A 20 37.41 -38.21 -21.47
C PRO A 20 36.26 -38.12 -22.48
N ALA A 21 35.06 -38.46 -22.03
CA ALA A 21 33.84 -38.21 -22.77
C ALA A 21 33.55 -36.69 -22.78
N VAL A 22 33.64 -36.08 -23.96
CA VAL A 22 32.94 -34.84 -24.27
C VAL A 22 31.46 -35.22 -24.42
N ALA A 23 30.63 -34.81 -23.47
CA ALA A 23 29.19 -34.88 -23.63
C ALA A 23 28.77 -33.91 -24.75
N ARG A 24 28.47 -34.44 -25.94
CA ARG A 24 27.74 -33.73 -26.98
C ARG A 24 26.26 -33.77 -26.64
N ALA A 25 25.70 -32.65 -26.18
CA ALA A 25 24.27 -32.42 -26.23
C ALA A 25 23.89 -32.04 -27.67
N ASN A 26 22.91 -32.75 -28.20
CA ASN A 26 22.48 -32.72 -29.59
C ASN A 26 21.80 -31.37 -29.91
N MET A 27 22.34 -30.64 -30.89
CA MET A 27 21.70 -29.47 -31.47
C MET A 27 20.65 -29.94 -32.48
N ASN A 28 19.38 -29.67 -32.18
CA ASN A 28 18.38 -29.41 -33.22
C ASN A 28 17.76 -28.05 -32.87
N ALA A 29 18.32 -27.01 -33.48
CA ALA A 29 17.76 -25.69 -33.51
C ALA A 29 16.67 -25.67 -34.57
N ASP A 30 15.40 -25.73 -34.13
CA ASP A 30 14.30 -25.21 -34.92
C ASP A 30 14.10 -23.76 -34.50
N SER A 31 14.74 -22.86 -35.25
CA SER A 31 14.73 -21.42 -34.98
C SER A 31 13.46 -20.81 -35.55
N ASN A 32 12.36 -20.85 -34.79
CA ASN A 32 11.31 -19.84 -34.93
C ASN A 32 11.79 -18.57 -34.24
N VAL A 33 12.51 -17.74 -35.00
CA VAL A 33 12.86 -16.38 -34.61
C VAL A 33 11.57 -15.56 -34.63
N VAL A 34 11.01 -15.31 -33.45
CA VAL A 34 9.97 -14.29 -33.27
C VAL A 34 10.68 -12.95 -33.11
N PRO A 35 10.39 -11.92 -33.92
CA PRO A 35 11.01 -10.61 -33.77
C PRO A 35 10.66 -10.00 -32.40
N VAL A 36 11.68 -9.49 -31.69
CA VAL A 36 11.48 -8.63 -30.50
C VAL A 36 10.99 -7.26 -31.01
N SER A 37 9.71 -7.22 -31.32
CA SER A 37 8.89 -6.01 -31.45
C SER A 37 7.47 -6.36 -31.02
N THR A 38 7.35 -6.98 -29.85
CA THR A 38 6.11 -6.99 -29.10
C THR A 38 6.22 -5.85 -28.10
N GLU A 39 5.28 -4.91 -28.17
CA GLU A 39 5.07 -3.94 -27.09
C GLU A 39 5.10 -4.68 -25.76
N VAL A 40 5.86 -4.12 -24.81
CA VAL A 40 5.83 -4.57 -23.42
C VAL A 40 4.34 -4.60 -23.05
N THR A 41 3.83 -5.82 -22.88
CA THR A 41 2.49 -6.07 -22.38
C THR A 41 2.28 -5.14 -21.22
N ASN A 42 1.23 -4.32 -21.35
CA ASN A 42 0.59 -3.55 -20.30
C ASN A 42 0.93 -4.20 -18.95
N ILE A 43 1.71 -3.50 -18.12
CA ILE A 43 1.72 -3.81 -16.71
C ILE A 43 0.24 -3.77 -16.35
N GLU A 44 -0.37 -4.92 -16.05
CA GLU A 44 -1.69 -4.94 -15.45
C GLU A 44 -1.55 -4.05 -14.24
N LYS A 45 -2.08 -2.83 -14.36
CA LYS A 45 -2.11 -1.84 -13.31
C LYS A 45 -2.81 -2.58 -12.18
N ALA A 46 -2.07 -2.97 -11.15
CA ALA A 46 -2.66 -3.68 -10.02
C ALA A 46 -3.88 -2.86 -9.60
N GLU A 47 -5.08 -3.44 -9.72
CA GLU A 47 -6.31 -2.77 -9.34
C GLU A 47 -6.16 -2.43 -7.86
N VAL A 48 -5.88 -1.15 -7.58
CA VAL A 48 -5.66 -0.72 -6.20
C VAL A 48 -7.03 -0.61 -5.60
N GLN A 49 -7.37 -1.56 -4.73
CA GLN A 49 -8.57 -1.48 -3.92
C GLN A 49 -8.47 -0.26 -3.00
N ASP A 50 -9.42 0.68 -3.14
CA ASP A 50 -9.40 1.96 -2.41
C ASP A 50 -9.78 1.74 -0.94
N TYR A 51 -10.71 0.80 -0.72
CA TYR A 51 -11.27 0.45 0.58
C TYR A 51 -11.17 -1.04 0.87
N MET A 52 -10.57 -1.38 1.99
CA MET A 52 -10.63 -2.71 2.59
C MET A 52 -11.90 -2.84 3.43
N ASN A 53 -12.33 -4.06 3.67
CA ASN A 53 -13.41 -4.36 4.60
C ASN A 53 -13.05 -5.50 5.55
N TYR A 54 -13.74 -5.55 6.69
CA TYR A 54 -13.68 -6.63 7.65
C TYR A 54 -15.09 -6.91 8.14
N GLU A 55 -15.57 -8.13 7.89
CA GLU A 55 -16.88 -8.59 8.33
C GLU A 55 -16.73 -9.47 9.57
N GLY A 56 -17.60 -9.27 10.56
CA GLY A 56 -17.61 -10.13 11.73
C GLY A 56 -18.70 -9.79 12.73
N LYS A 57 -18.73 -10.55 13.81
CA LYS A 57 -19.66 -10.37 14.91
C LYS A 57 -19.07 -9.45 15.98
N VAL A 58 -19.85 -8.50 16.46
CA VAL A 58 -19.49 -7.66 17.61
C VAL A 58 -19.42 -8.53 18.86
N ALA A 59 -18.22 -8.80 19.33
CA ALA A 59 -17.96 -9.62 20.51
C ALA A 59 -18.07 -8.82 21.82
N GLU A 60 -17.67 -7.54 21.80
CA GLU A 60 -17.68 -6.68 22.98
C GLU A 60 -17.84 -5.21 22.55
N ILE A 61 -18.60 -4.43 23.32
CA ILE A 61 -18.67 -2.97 23.17
C ILE A 61 -18.06 -2.30 24.41
N ARG A 62 -17.06 -1.44 24.20
CA ARG A 62 -16.37 -0.71 25.27
C ARG A 62 -16.67 0.77 25.16
N LYS A 63 -17.23 1.34 26.24
CA LYS A 63 -17.50 2.77 26.38
C LYS A 63 -16.68 3.35 27.54
N ASN A 64 -15.87 4.37 27.25
CA ASN A 64 -15.08 5.09 28.26
C ASN A 64 -15.27 6.60 28.06
N GLY A 65 -16.25 7.18 28.77
CA GLY A 65 -16.69 8.55 28.53
C GLY A 65 -17.33 8.68 27.14
N GLU A 66 -16.79 9.57 26.33
CA GLU A 66 -17.21 9.80 24.93
C GLU A 66 -16.57 8.81 23.94
N ASN A 67 -15.51 8.10 24.35
CA ASN A 67 -14.85 7.13 23.49
C ASN A 67 -15.66 5.82 23.46
N LEU A 68 -16.06 5.42 22.25
CA LEU A 68 -16.71 4.15 21.97
C LEU A 68 -15.78 3.31 21.09
N SER A 69 -15.63 2.03 21.43
CA SER A 69 -14.94 1.06 20.58
C SER A 69 -15.68 -0.27 20.58
N ILE A 70 -15.61 -0.99 19.48
CA ILE A 70 -16.22 -2.31 19.33
C ILE A 70 -15.14 -3.33 18.98
N HIS A 71 -15.16 -4.48 19.65
CA HIS A 71 -14.33 -5.63 19.29
C HIS A 71 -15.13 -6.53 18.36
N VAL A 72 -14.65 -6.72 17.14
CA VAL A 72 -15.34 -7.49 16.09
C VAL A 72 -14.49 -8.70 15.73
N LYS A 73 -15.13 -9.86 15.61
CA LYS A 73 -14.47 -11.13 15.30
C LYS A 73 -15.19 -11.86 14.16
N GLU A 74 -14.43 -12.26 13.16
CA GLU A 74 -14.84 -13.24 12.17
C GLU A 74 -14.88 -14.66 12.78
N GLU A 75 -15.65 -15.57 12.18
CA GLU A 75 -15.63 -16.98 12.58
C GLU A 75 -14.25 -17.59 12.36
N GLY A 76 -13.63 -18.12 13.42
CA GLY A 76 -12.29 -18.71 13.37
C GLY A 76 -11.14 -17.72 13.61
N ASP A 77 -11.42 -16.42 13.67
CA ASP A 77 -10.44 -15.41 14.09
C ASP A 77 -10.40 -15.29 15.62
N GLU A 78 -9.31 -15.79 16.22
CA GLU A 78 -9.11 -15.74 17.67
C GLU A 78 -9.03 -14.30 18.20
N TYR A 79 -8.42 -13.41 17.42
CA TYR A 79 -8.05 -12.07 17.87
C TYR A 79 -9.04 -11.01 17.42
N GLY A 80 -9.46 -10.99 16.16
CA GLY A 80 -10.34 -9.96 15.62
C GLY A 80 -9.71 -8.58 15.51
N LEU A 81 -10.55 -7.57 15.29
CA LEU A 81 -10.17 -6.16 15.23
C LEU A 81 -10.96 -5.31 16.21
N ILE A 82 -10.32 -4.28 16.76
CA ILE A 82 -11.00 -3.25 17.55
C ILE A 82 -11.19 -2.02 16.67
N PHE A 83 -12.45 -1.62 16.48
CA PHE A 83 -12.80 -0.40 15.77
C PHE A 83 -13.15 0.71 16.77
N HIS A 84 -12.46 1.84 16.67
CA HIS A 84 -12.79 3.06 17.41
C HIS A 84 -13.87 3.83 16.65
N ILE A 85 -14.94 4.22 17.35
CA ILE A 85 -16.12 4.87 16.78
C ILE A 85 -16.10 6.36 17.13
N SER A 86 -15.27 7.12 16.40
CA SER A 86 -15.23 8.59 16.48
C SER A 86 -16.50 9.22 15.90
N GLU A 87 -16.63 10.55 15.95
CA GLU A 87 -17.78 11.27 15.38
C GLU A 87 -17.82 11.22 13.85
N ASP A 88 -16.67 11.03 13.20
CA ASP A 88 -16.58 10.95 11.74
C ASP A 88 -16.93 9.57 11.17
N VAL A 89 -17.08 8.55 12.02
CA VAL A 89 -17.44 7.20 11.57
C VAL A 89 -18.90 7.16 11.17
N ILE A 90 -19.15 6.83 9.90
CA ILE A 90 -20.51 6.70 9.37
C ILE A 90 -21.07 5.34 9.76
N LEU A 91 -22.20 5.35 10.47
CA LEU A 91 -22.90 4.14 10.87
C LEU A 91 -24.17 3.98 10.03
N LEU A 92 -24.32 2.83 9.39
CA LEU A 92 -25.45 2.52 8.51
C LEU A 92 -26.03 1.14 8.84
N ASN A 93 -27.25 0.88 8.39
CA ASN A 93 -27.89 -0.44 8.42
C ASN A 93 -28.19 -0.91 6.99
N ASP A 94 -27.91 -2.17 6.67
CA ASP A 94 -28.03 -2.68 5.28
C ASP A 94 -29.47 -2.94 4.82
N GLU A 95 -30.37 -3.24 5.75
CA GLU A 95 -31.78 -3.54 5.50
C GLU A 95 -32.56 -2.26 5.24
N THR A 96 -32.45 -1.30 6.16
CA THR A 96 -33.11 0.01 6.07
C THR A 96 -32.38 0.98 5.14
N LYS A 97 -31.07 0.76 4.93
CA LYS A 97 -30.14 1.65 4.22
C LYS A 97 -29.95 2.99 4.93
N ASP A 98 -30.43 3.15 6.15
CA ASP A 98 -30.42 4.40 6.88
C ASP A 98 -29.25 4.52 7.85
N PHE A 99 -28.98 5.78 8.24
CA PHE A 99 -28.02 6.08 9.29
C PHE A 99 -28.56 5.58 10.62
N ILE A 100 -27.68 5.07 11.47
CA ILE A 100 -28.02 4.61 12.82
C ILE A 100 -27.18 5.36 13.84
N ASP A 101 -27.72 5.50 15.05
CA ASP A 101 -26.99 6.10 16.15
C ASP A 101 -26.00 5.10 16.77
N LYS A 102 -24.96 5.64 17.44
CA LYS A 102 -23.95 4.82 18.14
C LYS A 102 -24.57 3.90 19.20
N GLU A 103 -25.68 4.33 19.79
CA GLU A 103 -26.48 3.61 20.79
C GLU A 103 -27.19 2.38 20.21
N GLU A 104 -27.36 2.30 18.89
CA GLU A 104 -28.01 1.17 18.23
C GLU A 104 -27.06 -0.02 17.98
N LEU A 105 -25.74 0.20 18.13
CA LEU A 105 -24.74 -0.86 18.08
C LEU A 105 -24.93 -1.82 19.27
N LYS A 106 -25.04 -3.12 18.97
CA LYS A 106 -25.32 -4.16 19.97
C LYS A 106 -24.29 -5.27 19.89
N GLU A 107 -23.94 -5.81 21.06
CA GLU A 107 -23.19 -7.06 21.13
C GLU A 107 -23.96 -8.17 20.40
N GLY A 108 -23.21 -8.95 19.64
CA GLY A 108 -23.72 -10.02 18.80
C GLY A 108 -24.24 -9.60 17.44
N ALA A 109 -24.31 -8.31 17.12
CA ALA A 109 -24.61 -7.84 15.77
C ALA A 109 -23.53 -8.28 14.78
N ILE A 110 -23.92 -8.61 13.55
CA ILE A 110 -22.98 -8.81 12.44
C ILE A 110 -22.78 -7.46 11.77
N ILE A 111 -21.54 -7.07 11.53
CA ILE A 111 -21.18 -5.80 10.91
C ILE A 111 -20.12 -6.01 9.84
N THR A 112 -20.08 -5.09 8.88
CA THR A 112 -18.97 -4.92 7.94
C THR A 112 -18.37 -3.54 8.15
N ALA A 113 -17.10 -3.49 8.54
CA ALA A 113 -16.35 -2.25 8.68
C ALA A 113 -15.54 -1.98 7.41
N TYR A 114 -15.73 -0.82 6.79
CA TYR A 114 -14.98 -0.36 5.62
C TYR A 114 -13.98 0.72 6.02
N TYR A 115 -12.75 0.57 5.57
CA TYR A 115 -11.65 1.49 5.87
C TYR A 115 -10.74 1.64 4.67
N GLY A 116 -10.20 2.84 4.46
CA GLY A 116 -9.29 3.09 3.34
C GLY A 116 -8.04 2.23 3.45
N LYS A 117 -7.47 1.81 2.32
CA LYS A 117 -6.28 0.94 2.28
C LYS A 117 -5.09 1.46 3.11
N ASN A 118 -4.94 2.79 3.19
CA ASN A 118 -3.85 3.45 3.91
C ASN A 118 -4.25 3.89 5.34
N THR A 119 -5.37 3.38 5.87
CA THR A 119 -5.81 3.72 7.23
C THR A 119 -4.78 3.24 8.25
N PRO A 120 -4.28 4.11 9.15
CA PRO A 120 -3.36 3.69 10.20
C PRO A 120 -3.98 2.63 11.11
N MET A 121 -3.24 1.56 11.35
CA MET A 121 -3.62 0.48 12.25
C MET A 121 -2.56 0.31 13.35
N ALA A 122 -3.01 0.26 14.60
CA ALA A 122 -2.14 0.01 15.75
C ALA A 122 -1.61 -1.43 15.72
N MET A 123 -0.30 -1.60 15.89
CA MET A 123 0.39 -2.89 15.90
C MET A 123 0.16 -3.73 17.18
N SER A 124 -0.90 -3.44 17.95
CA SER A 124 -1.29 -4.28 19.09
C SER A 124 -2.04 -5.53 18.64
N LEU A 125 -2.22 -6.48 19.55
CA LEU A 125 -3.11 -7.63 19.34
C LEU A 125 -4.25 -7.56 20.37
N PRO A 126 -5.53 -7.42 19.96
CA PRO A 126 -5.99 -7.28 18.58
C PRO A 126 -5.53 -5.97 17.91
N GLY A 127 -5.48 -5.97 16.59
CA GLY A 127 -5.20 -4.77 15.80
C GLY A 127 -6.32 -3.75 16.01
N GLN A 128 -5.98 -2.46 16.00
CA GLN A 128 -6.96 -1.40 16.26
C GLN A 128 -6.88 -0.31 15.20
N LEU A 129 -8.03 0.16 14.73
CA LEU A 129 -8.12 1.25 13.76
C LEU A 129 -9.44 2.02 13.91
N THR A 130 -9.55 3.17 13.23
CA THR A 130 -10.81 3.90 13.09
C THR A 130 -11.32 3.71 11.66
N PRO A 131 -12.44 3.01 11.43
CA PRO A 131 -12.96 2.81 10.08
C PRO A 131 -13.64 4.08 9.57
N GLY A 132 -13.87 4.17 8.26
CA GLY A 132 -14.64 5.26 7.68
C GLY A 132 -16.16 5.01 7.74
N VAL A 133 -16.55 3.75 7.51
CA VAL A 133 -17.96 3.33 7.48
C VAL A 133 -18.10 2.01 8.22
N ILE A 134 -19.17 1.86 9.00
CA ILE A 134 -19.61 0.58 9.53
C ILE A 134 -21.04 0.36 9.09
N VAL A 135 -21.31 -0.81 8.53
CA VAL A 135 -22.67 -1.23 8.18
C VAL A 135 -23.08 -2.40 9.06
N VAL A 136 -24.21 -2.26 9.73
CA VAL A 136 -24.82 -3.31 10.54
C VAL A 136 -25.76 -4.13 9.68
N LYS A 137 -25.60 -5.45 9.75
CA LYS A 137 -26.50 -6.41 9.10
C LYS A 137 -27.82 -6.50 9.85
N GLY A 138 -28.91 -6.09 9.21
CA GLY A 138 -30.28 -6.09 9.71
C GLY A 138 -31.09 -7.31 9.27
N SER A 139 -30.83 -7.85 8.08
CA SER A 139 -31.56 -8.99 7.53
C SER A 139 -30.66 -10.02 6.84
N GLU A 140 -31.23 -11.18 6.51
CA GLU A 140 -30.57 -12.21 5.68
C GLU A 140 -30.86 -12.03 4.19
N GLU A 141 -31.58 -10.98 3.81
CA GLU A 141 -31.86 -10.71 2.40
C GLU A 141 -30.58 -10.23 1.68
N PRO A 142 -30.37 -10.63 0.41
CA PRO A 142 -29.19 -10.23 -0.33
C PRO A 142 -29.23 -8.73 -0.64
N SER A 143 -28.48 -7.96 0.14
CA SER A 143 -28.14 -6.56 -0.08
C SER A 143 -26.65 -6.45 -0.37
N PHE A 144 -26.28 -5.66 -1.38
CA PHE A 144 -24.88 -5.43 -1.72
C PHE A 144 -24.48 -3.99 -1.43
N ILE A 145 -23.28 -3.84 -0.87
CA ILE A 145 -22.72 -2.55 -0.49
C ILE A 145 -21.35 -2.42 -1.13
N LYS A 146 -21.16 -1.36 -1.91
CA LYS A 146 -19.86 -0.97 -2.44
C LYS A 146 -19.43 0.34 -1.80
N VAL A 147 -18.27 0.33 -1.15
CA VAL A 147 -17.58 1.54 -0.68
C VAL A 147 -16.33 1.71 -1.52
N SER A 148 -16.26 2.78 -2.32
CA SER A 148 -15.16 3.02 -3.26
C SER A 148 -15.17 4.47 -3.76
N GLY A 149 -14.06 4.91 -4.35
CA GLY A 149 -13.99 6.15 -5.10
C GLY A 149 -14.60 5.97 -6.49
N PHE A 150 -15.54 6.84 -6.89
CA PHE A 150 -16.18 6.79 -8.21
C PHE A 150 -15.72 7.96 -9.08
N ASN A 151 -15.29 7.68 -10.32
CA ASN A 151 -14.85 8.70 -11.27
C ASN A 151 -16.01 9.52 -11.90
N ASP A 152 -15.71 10.44 -12.82
CA ASP A 152 -16.69 11.25 -13.56
C ASP A 152 -17.78 10.44 -14.27
N GLU A 153 -17.45 9.21 -14.67
CA GLU A 153 -18.34 8.27 -15.35
C GLU A 153 -19.08 7.33 -14.39
N LEU A 154 -18.95 7.56 -13.07
CA LEU A 154 -19.51 6.73 -12.00
C LEU A 154 -19.07 5.27 -12.09
N VAL A 155 -17.79 5.06 -12.43
CA VAL A 155 -17.11 3.77 -12.34
C VAL A 155 -16.26 3.76 -11.07
N SER A 156 -16.34 2.66 -10.31
CA SER A 156 -15.56 2.43 -9.09
C SER A 156 -14.05 2.42 -9.37
N GLY A 157 -13.26 2.67 -8.33
CA GLY A 157 -11.80 2.69 -8.41
C GLY A 157 -11.21 1.38 -8.95
N GLU A 158 -11.82 0.25 -8.56
CA GLU A 158 -11.42 -1.09 -9.00
C GLU A 158 -11.98 -1.48 -10.38
N ASN A 159 -12.69 -0.59 -11.07
CA ASN A 159 -13.31 -0.85 -12.38
C ASN A 159 -14.24 -2.09 -12.41
N ASP A 160 -14.82 -2.42 -11.27
CA ASP A 160 -15.70 -3.59 -11.08
C ASP A 160 -17.19 -3.23 -11.11
N LEU A 161 -17.55 -1.96 -10.86
CA LEU A 161 -18.93 -1.48 -10.76
C LEU A 161 -19.11 -0.12 -11.43
N LYS A 162 -20.15 0.00 -12.25
CA LYS A 162 -20.62 1.24 -12.88
C LYS A 162 -22.06 1.54 -12.47
N LEU A 163 -22.31 2.77 -12.06
CA LEU A 163 -23.62 3.20 -11.55
C LEU A 163 -24.45 3.86 -12.65
N ASN A 164 -25.70 3.42 -12.78
CA ASN A 164 -26.73 4.01 -13.61
C ASN A 164 -27.81 4.66 -12.73
N ILE A 165 -27.67 5.95 -12.45
CA ILE A 165 -28.55 6.67 -11.52
C ILE A 165 -29.94 6.91 -12.13
N SER A 166 -30.98 6.39 -11.47
CA SER A 166 -32.39 6.62 -11.80
C SER A 166 -32.99 7.76 -10.97
N GLU A 167 -34.24 8.14 -11.26
CA GLU A 167 -34.98 9.14 -10.48
C GLU A 167 -35.33 8.65 -9.06
N ASP A 168 -35.39 7.33 -8.86
CA ASP A 168 -35.71 6.69 -7.59
C ASP A 168 -34.47 6.49 -6.69
N THR A 169 -33.26 6.72 -7.21
CA THR A 169 -32.04 6.62 -6.43
C THR A 169 -32.00 7.72 -5.36
N VAL A 170 -31.96 7.34 -4.09
CA VAL A 170 -31.81 8.27 -2.97
C VAL A 170 -30.33 8.66 -2.85
N ILE A 171 -30.01 9.95 -2.92
CA ILE A 171 -28.64 10.46 -2.82
C ILE A 171 -28.55 11.44 -1.66
N VAL A 172 -27.67 11.15 -0.70
CA VAL A 172 -27.46 11.98 0.49
C VAL A 172 -25.97 12.18 0.80
N ASN A 173 -25.63 13.21 1.57
CA ASN A 173 -24.30 13.35 2.17
C ASN A 173 -24.23 12.61 3.52
N LYS A 174 -23.06 12.66 4.19
CA LYS A 174 -22.83 12.08 5.52
C LYS A 174 -23.77 12.59 6.62
N ASP A 175 -24.36 13.77 6.44
CA ASP A 175 -25.28 14.40 7.38
C ASP A 175 -26.76 14.07 7.04
N GLY A 176 -26.99 13.24 6.01
CA GLY A 176 -28.33 12.83 5.57
C GLY A 176 -29.04 13.85 4.67
N GLU A 177 -28.38 14.94 4.28
CA GLU A 177 -28.95 15.96 3.41
C GLU A 177 -28.94 15.51 1.95
N LYS A 178 -30.00 15.85 1.21
CA LYS A 178 -30.14 15.46 -0.19
C LYS A 178 -29.04 16.09 -1.07
N VAL A 179 -28.45 15.28 -1.93
CA VAL A 179 -27.40 15.70 -2.89
C VAL A 179 -27.88 15.49 -4.33
N GLU A 180 -27.59 16.46 -5.19
CA GLU A 180 -27.89 16.35 -6.63
C GLU A 180 -26.98 15.34 -7.33
N LYS A 181 -27.50 14.69 -8.38
CA LYS A 181 -26.78 13.63 -9.13
C LYS A 181 -25.44 14.10 -9.68
N GLU A 182 -25.33 15.36 -10.09
CA GLU A 182 -24.10 15.93 -10.64
C GLU A 182 -22.97 15.99 -9.60
N ASN A 183 -23.31 16.05 -8.31
CA ASN A 183 -22.37 16.23 -7.21
C ASN A 183 -21.84 14.91 -6.64
N ILE A 184 -22.14 13.77 -7.28
CA ILE A 184 -21.62 12.44 -6.88
C ILE A 184 -20.44 11.98 -7.75
N LYS A 185 -20.09 12.75 -8.79
CA LYS A 185 -18.93 12.50 -9.66
C LYS A 185 -17.64 12.84 -8.93
N ASN A 186 -16.61 12.01 -9.10
CA ASN A 186 -15.33 12.15 -8.39
C ASN A 186 -15.53 12.24 -6.88
N LYS A 187 -16.36 11.35 -6.34
CA LYS A 187 -16.64 11.23 -4.90
C LYS A 187 -16.33 9.83 -4.40
N ASP A 188 -15.97 9.74 -3.11
CA ASP A 188 -16.05 8.47 -2.39
C ASP A 188 -17.51 8.25 -2.01
N LEU A 189 -18.04 7.08 -2.35
CA LEU A 189 -19.45 6.75 -2.19
C LEU A 189 -19.62 5.44 -1.42
N VAL A 190 -20.66 5.38 -0.59
CA VAL A 190 -21.30 4.13 -0.15
C VAL A 190 -22.51 3.90 -1.03
N VAL A 191 -22.55 2.76 -1.73
CA VAL A 191 -23.57 2.44 -2.71
C VAL A 191 -24.31 1.19 -2.27
N PHE A 192 -25.62 1.32 -2.03
CA PHE A 192 -26.54 0.21 -1.77
C PHE A 192 -27.24 -0.22 -3.06
N TYR A 193 -27.18 -1.51 -3.38
CA TYR A 193 -27.82 -2.09 -4.56
C TYR A 193 -28.15 -3.57 -4.36
N THR A 194 -29.06 -4.10 -5.19
CA THR A 194 -29.55 -5.50 -5.07
C THR A 194 -29.10 -6.40 -6.22
N ILE A 195 -29.11 -5.89 -7.45
CA ILE A 195 -28.74 -6.66 -8.64
C ILE A 195 -27.81 -5.87 -9.54
N SER A 196 -26.99 -6.58 -10.30
CA SER A 196 -26.11 -6.01 -11.31
C SER A 196 -26.04 -6.89 -12.56
N THR A 197 -25.58 -6.32 -13.67
CA THR A 197 -25.29 -7.07 -14.90
C THR A 197 -24.03 -7.93 -14.72
N LYS A 198 -23.79 -8.86 -15.66
CA LYS A 198 -22.57 -9.68 -15.71
C LYS A 198 -21.45 -9.07 -16.56
N SER A 199 -21.51 -7.77 -16.87
CA SER A 199 -20.46 -7.08 -17.64
C SER A 199 -19.23 -6.77 -16.76
N ILE A 200 -18.15 -6.30 -17.38
CA ILE A 200 -16.99 -5.74 -16.68
C ILE A 200 -16.78 -4.30 -17.21
N PRO A 201 -16.95 -3.25 -16.39
CA PRO A 201 -17.53 -3.29 -15.04
C PRO A 201 -18.97 -3.80 -15.05
N ALA A 202 -19.41 -4.39 -13.94
CA ALA A 202 -20.81 -4.72 -13.72
C ALA A 202 -21.61 -3.42 -13.64
N GLN A 203 -22.86 -3.42 -14.11
CA GLN A 203 -23.70 -2.22 -14.09
C GLN A 203 -24.86 -2.42 -13.13
N THR A 204 -25.16 -1.42 -12.32
CA THR A 204 -26.30 -1.45 -11.38
C THR A 204 -27.03 -0.11 -11.37
N THR A 205 -28.30 -0.14 -10.95
CA THR A 205 -29.07 1.04 -10.57
C THR A 205 -29.13 1.06 -9.04
N PRO A 206 -28.42 1.99 -8.38
CA PRO A 206 -28.39 2.05 -6.92
C PRO A 206 -29.75 2.41 -6.33
N GLU A 207 -30.05 1.85 -5.17
CA GLU A 207 -31.20 2.24 -4.36
C GLU A 207 -30.87 3.46 -3.50
N LYS A 208 -29.66 3.48 -2.91
CA LYS A 208 -29.16 4.60 -2.12
C LYS A 208 -27.67 4.82 -2.34
N ILE A 209 -27.29 6.09 -2.36
CA ILE A 209 -25.90 6.57 -2.39
C ILE A 209 -25.69 7.51 -1.22
N VAL A 210 -24.64 7.26 -0.44
CA VAL A 210 -24.14 8.19 0.57
C VAL A 210 -22.80 8.74 0.08
N VAL A 211 -22.71 10.06 -0.09
CA VAL A 211 -21.49 10.78 -0.42
C VAL A 211 -20.68 10.96 0.86
N ILE A 212 -19.53 10.29 0.94
CA ILE A 212 -18.71 10.24 2.16
C ILE A 212 -17.44 11.08 2.07
N GLY A 213 -17.09 11.55 0.87
CA GLY A 213 -15.99 12.47 0.66
C GLY A 213 -15.84 12.83 -0.81
N ASP A 214 -14.94 13.77 -1.09
CA ASP A 214 -14.31 13.81 -2.41
C ASP A 214 -13.67 12.46 -2.69
N LYS A 215 -13.67 12.02 -3.96
CA LYS A 215 -12.95 10.82 -4.34
C LYS A 215 -11.54 11.08 -3.84
N LYS A 216 -11.11 10.31 -2.85
CA LYS A 216 -9.69 10.21 -2.60
C LYS A 216 -9.23 9.61 -3.89
N GLU A 217 -8.67 10.44 -4.75
CA GLU A 217 -7.97 9.94 -5.88
C GLU A 217 -6.97 8.93 -5.28
N VAL A 218 -7.27 7.64 -5.45
CA VAL A 218 -6.26 6.73 -5.98
C VAL A 218 -6.11 6.99 -7.48
N GLY A 219 -6.23 8.26 -7.90
CA GLY A 219 -5.11 8.81 -8.64
C GLY A 219 -3.86 8.42 -7.87
N ASN A 220 -2.75 8.21 -8.53
CA ASN A 220 -1.92 9.39 -8.63
C ASN A 220 -2.22 10.31 -7.42
N VAL A 221 -1.41 10.17 -6.36
CA VAL A 221 -0.75 11.40 -5.90
C VAL A 221 -0.59 12.20 -7.20
N GLU A 222 -1.01 13.46 -7.29
CA GLU A 222 -0.08 14.30 -8.03
C GLU A 222 1.22 13.94 -7.33
N GLU A 223 1.98 13.00 -7.90
CA GLU A 223 3.33 12.73 -7.54
C GLU A 223 3.81 14.06 -8.03
N VAL A 224 3.76 15.03 -7.12
CA VAL A 224 4.08 16.37 -7.44
C VAL A 224 5.54 16.15 -7.68
N GLU A 225 5.86 15.95 -8.95
CA GLU A 225 7.05 15.21 -9.24
C GLU A 225 8.14 16.11 -8.68
N ILE A 226 9.15 15.52 -8.07
CA ILE A 226 10.28 16.33 -7.65
C ILE A 226 10.89 16.88 -8.94
N THR A 227 10.47 18.11 -9.27
CA THR A 227 10.80 18.87 -10.48
C THR A 227 11.78 19.98 -10.13
N ALA A 228 11.75 20.48 -8.91
CA ALA A 228 12.78 21.34 -8.36
C ALA A 228 13.98 20.48 -7.89
N LEU A 229 14.93 20.27 -8.80
CA LEU A 229 16.10 19.42 -8.54
C LEU A 229 17.27 20.15 -7.86
N ASP A 230 17.27 21.48 -7.84
CA ASP A 230 18.38 22.29 -7.34
C ASP A 230 18.09 23.01 -6.01
N LYS A 231 16.92 22.76 -5.40
CA LYS A 231 16.51 23.40 -4.15
C LYS A 231 15.52 22.56 -3.36
N ILE A 232 15.47 22.81 -2.06
CA ILE A 232 14.53 22.21 -1.10
C ILE A 232 14.11 23.27 -0.06
N ILE A 233 13.08 22.97 0.74
CA ILE A 233 12.67 23.76 1.90
C ILE A 233 12.93 22.94 3.16
N ILE A 234 13.58 23.53 4.16
CA ILE A 234 13.81 22.92 5.48
C ILE A 234 13.32 23.90 6.55
N ASP A 235 12.37 23.48 7.37
CA ASP A 235 11.75 24.30 8.43
C ASP A 235 11.30 25.69 7.91
N GLY A 236 10.67 25.69 6.73
CA GLY A 236 10.16 26.90 6.07
C GLY A 236 11.22 27.77 5.38
N LYS A 237 12.51 27.38 5.40
CA LYS A 237 13.60 28.09 4.73
C LYS A 237 14.03 27.40 3.45
N GLU A 238 14.08 28.15 2.34
CA GLU A 238 14.61 27.63 1.07
C GLU A 238 16.14 27.44 1.15
N VAL A 239 16.61 26.25 0.75
CA VAL A 239 18.01 25.85 0.69
C VAL A 239 18.35 25.46 -0.74
N LYS A 240 19.29 26.19 -1.35
CA LYS A 240 19.84 25.86 -2.67
C LYS A 240 20.86 24.73 -2.56
N LEU A 241 20.65 23.68 -3.35
CA LEU A 241 21.55 22.53 -3.43
C LEU A 241 22.75 22.85 -4.30
N LEU A 242 23.95 22.52 -3.83
CA LEU A 242 25.19 22.61 -4.61
C LEU A 242 25.31 21.44 -5.58
N SER A 243 24.72 20.30 -5.22
CA SER A 243 24.64 19.09 -6.04
C SER A 243 23.15 18.77 -6.24
N PRO A 244 22.62 18.81 -7.47
CA PRO A 244 21.19 18.62 -7.69
C PRO A 244 20.74 17.18 -7.42
N ILE A 245 19.47 17.04 -7.11
CA ILE A 245 18.73 15.78 -7.06
C ILE A 245 18.72 15.18 -8.49
N TYR A 246 18.79 13.86 -8.60
CA TYR A 246 18.61 13.18 -9.88
C TYR A 246 17.84 11.88 -9.70
N THR A 247 17.35 11.32 -10.79
CA THR A 247 16.73 9.99 -10.82
C THR A 247 17.77 8.97 -11.29
N ASN A 248 17.96 7.87 -10.55
CA ASN A 248 18.84 6.77 -10.98
C ASN A 248 18.18 5.91 -12.08
N ASP A 249 18.90 4.88 -12.56
CA ASP A 249 18.43 4.00 -13.64
C ASP A 249 17.20 3.15 -13.24
N GLU A 250 16.93 3.01 -11.94
CA GLU A 250 15.80 2.29 -11.37
C GLU A 250 14.57 3.20 -11.12
N GLY A 251 14.64 4.48 -11.52
CA GLY A 251 13.55 5.44 -11.34
C GLY A 251 13.50 6.08 -9.94
N ILE A 252 14.49 5.85 -9.09
CA ILE A 252 14.52 6.36 -7.71
C ILE A 252 15.21 7.72 -7.63
N LYS A 253 14.56 8.69 -6.98
CA LYS A 253 15.12 10.03 -6.73
C LYS A 253 16.22 9.93 -5.66
N MET A 254 17.40 10.39 -6.01
CA MET A 254 18.61 10.41 -5.19
C MET A 254 18.91 11.83 -4.75
N ILE A 255 19.07 12.04 -3.44
CA ILE A 255 19.24 13.36 -2.82
C ILE A 255 20.65 13.53 -2.22
N PRO A 256 21.23 14.75 -2.25
CA PRO A 256 22.56 15.00 -1.70
C PRO A 256 22.54 14.98 -0.16
N LEU A 257 23.20 14.01 0.46
CA LEU A 257 23.10 13.79 1.89
C LEU A 257 23.65 14.96 2.73
N ARG A 258 24.86 15.41 2.42
CA ARG A 258 25.63 16.31 3.32
C ARG A 258 24.89 17.61 3.62
N GLN A 259 24.44 18.31 2.59
CA GLN A 259 23.81 19.63 2.75
C GLN A 259 22.48 19.54 3.49
N ILE A 260 21.69 18.50 3.20
CA ILE A 260 20.37 18.29 3.81
C ILE A 260 20.54 17.97 5.30
N ALA A 261 21.45 17.04 5.61
CA ALA A 261 21.73 16.67 6.99
C ALA A 261 22.34 17.83 7.81
N GLU A 262 23.29 18.59 7.26
CA GLU A 262 23.85 19.78 7.93
C GLU A 262 22.79 20.85 8.19
N ALA A 263 21.88 21.08 7.23
CA ALA A 263 20.77 22.02 7.38
C ALA A 263 19.74 21.55 8.42
N LEU A 264 19.58 20.23 8.58
CA LEU A 264 18.83 19.60 9.67
C LEU A 264 19.62 19.51 10.98
N GLU A 265 20.77 20.19 11.09
CA GLU A 265 21.63 20.27 12.27
C GLU A 265 22.36 18.96 12.66
N TYR A 266 22.51 18.01 11.73
CA TYR A 266 23.35 16.84 11.94
C TYR A 266 24.83 17.20 11.79
N GLN A 267 25.65 16.66 12.69
CA GLN A 267 27.09 16.58 12.50
C GLN A 267 27.42 15.39 11.61
N ILE A 268 28.32 15.60 10.65
CA ILE A 268 28.68 14.59 9.64
C ILE A 268 30.16 14.27 9.71
N LYS A 269 30.49 12.98 9.72
CA LYS A 269 31.86 12.49 9.70
C LYS A 269 32.04 11.46 8.59
N TRP A 270 33.03 11.68 7.75
CA TRP A 270 33.42 10.74 6.68
C TRP A 270 34.56 9.85 7.14
N SER A 271 34.46 8.54 6.85
CA SER A 271 35.53 7.57 7.01
C SER A 271 35.96 7.05 5.64
N ASN A 272 37.20 7.38 5.23
CA ASN A 272 37.74 6.91 3.95
C ASN A 272 38.03 5.40 3.96
N GLU A 273 38.51 4.88 5.10
CA GLU A 273 38.84 3.46 5.27
C GLU A 273 37.59 2.57 5.18
N ALA A 274 36.53 2.95 5.91
CA ALA A 274 35.27 2.21 5.93
C ALA A 274 34.32 2.60 4.79
N ARG A 275 34.69 3.59 3.96
CA ARG A 275 33.84 4.21 2.93
C ARG A 275 32.44 4.53 3.48
N SER A 276 32.38 5.18 4.63
CA SER A 276 31.13 5.40 5.37
C SER A 276 30.94 6.85 5.80
N VAL A 277 29.68 7.25 5.94
CA VAL A 277 29.27 8.54 6.53
C VAL A 277 28.54 8.26 7.83
N GLU A 278 28.95 8.93 8.89
CA GLU A 278 28.32 8.91 10.20
C GLU A 278 27.59 10.25 10.41
N LEU A 279 26.33 10.20 10.84
CA LEU A 279 25.50 11.37 11.13
C LEU A 279 25.05 11.34 12.59
N THR A 280 25.19 12.47 13.29
CA THR A 280 24.83 12.58 14.71
C THR A 280 24.05 13.87 14.98
N LYS A 281 22.90 13.77 15.66
CA LYS A 281 22.11 14.91 16.16
C LYS A 281 21.56 14.58 17.55
N GLY A 282 22.10 15.23 18.59
CA GLY A 282 21.72 14.91 19.97
C GLY A 282 22.00 13.43 20.30
N ALA A 283 20.95 12.67 20.66
CA ALA A 283 21.02 11.23 20.92
C ALA A 283 20.84 10.37 19.65
N GLN A 284 20.46 10.97 18.52
CA GLN A 284 20.28 10.26 17.26
C GLN A 284 21.63 10.04 16.59
N TRP A 285 21.84 8.80 16.15
CA TRP A 285 23.04 8.36 15.45
C TRP A 285 22.66 7.40 14.33
N THR A 286 23.21 7.64 13.14
CA THR A 286 23.08 6.75 11.98
C THR A 286 24.42 6.68 11.23
N SER A 287 24.67 5.55 10.59
CA SER A 287 25.84 5.33 9.75
C SER A 287 25.43 4.66 8.45
N ILE A 288 25.98 5.15 7.35
CA ILE A 288 25.77 4.63 6.00
C ILE A 288 27.09 4.20 5.39
N VAL A 289 27.08 3.11 4.61
CA VAL A 289 28.26 2.58 3.90
C VAL A 289 28.02 2.68 2.40
N ILE A 290 28.93 3.30 1.67
CA ILE A 290 28.78 3.51 0.22
C ILE A 290 28.75 2.17 -0.52
N GLY A 291 27.69 1.95 -1.30
CA GLY A 291 27.47 0.73 -2.07
C GLY A 291 26.72 -0.37 -1.33
N GLU A 292 26.30 -0.14 -0.08
CA GLU A 292 25.51 -1.12 0.69
C GLU A 292 24.12 -0.58 1.05
N ASP A 293 23.07 -1.31 0.67
CA ASP A 293 21.69 -1.06 1.11
C ASP A 293 21.46 -1.57 2.55
N ASN A 294 22.24 -1.03 3.48
CA ASN A 294 22.19 -1.33 4.92
C ASN A 294 22.35 -0.03 5.71
N TYR A 295 21.24 0.65 5.96
CA TYR A 295 21.20 1.92 6.67
C TYR A 295 21.02 1.68 8.17
N ASN A 296 21.91 2.19 9.01
CA ASN A 296 21.80 1.98 10.46
C ASN A 296 20.86 3.01 11.09
N PHE A 297 19.80 2.58 11.79
CA PHE A 297 18.98 3.45 12.62
C PHE A 297 18.74 2.80 13.98
N ALA A 298 19.07 3.50 15.07
CA ALA A 298 18.86 3.01 16.43
C ALA A 298 19.38 1.58 16.70
N LYS A 299 20.54 1.23 16.12
CA LYS A 299 21.18 -0.11 16.16
C LYS A 299 20.47 -1.22 15.35
N MET A 300 19.49 -0.86 14.53
CA MET A 300 18.84 -1.76 13.57
C MET A 300 19.32 -1.43 12.14
N ILE A 301 19.29 -2.44 11.27
CA ILE A 301 19.55 -2.28 9.84
C ILE A 301 18.21 -2.07 9.12
N VAL A 302 18.13 -0.97 8.38
CA VAL A 302 17.02 -0.61 7.48
C VAL A 302 17.48 -0.81 6.03
N LYS A 303 16.64 -1.44 5.21
CA LYS A 303 16.87 -1.60 3.77
C LYS A 303 15.91 -0.70 3.00
N LEU A 304 16.44 0.13 2.12
CA LEU A 304 15.68 1.10 1.34
C LEU A 304 15.53 0.68 -0.13
N GLY A 305 16.14 -0.45 -0.52
CA GLY A 305 16.10 -0.99 -1.89
C GLY A 305 17.21 -0.44 -2.79
N VAL A 306 17.82 0.69 -2.44
CA VAL A 306 18.90 1.34 -3.19
C VAL A 306 20.04 1.72 -2.25
N ALA A 307 21.27 1.36 -2.61
CA ALA A 307 22.47 1.68 -1.84
C ALA A 307 22.87 3.16 -2.01
N PRO A 308 23.54 3.77 -1.00
CA PRO A 308 24.05 5.12 -1.14
C PRO A 308 25.27 5.12 -2.05
N GLU A 309 25.42 6.16 -2.85
CA GLU A 309 26.50 6.25 -3.84
C GLU A 309 27.24 7.59 -3.81
N ILE A 310 28.41 7.63 -4.44
CA ILE A 310 29.15 8.88 -4.65
C ILE A 310 29.07 9.22 -6.13
N LYS A 311 28.53 10.41 -6.42
CA LYS A 311 28.48 10.97 -7.77
C LYS A 311 29.21 12.31 -7.78
N GLY A 312 30.30 12.39 -8.53
CA GLY A 312 31.23 13.51 -8.46
C GLY A 312 31.89 13.61 -7.09
N SER A 313 31.56 14.66 -6.33
CA SER A 313 32.09 14.90 -4.98
C SER A 313 31.04 14.80 -3.86
N ALA A 314 29.81 14.45 -4.22
CA ALA A 314 28.68 14.36 -3.29
C ALA A 314 28.29 12.91 -3.02
N THR A 315 27.97 12.63 -1.76
CA THR A 315 27.30 11.40 -1.35
C THR A 315 25.80 11.56 -1.52
N TYR A 316 25.18 10.60 -2.18
CA TYR A 316 23.75 10.53 -2.45
C TYR A 316 23.12 9.35 -1.72
N VAL A 317 21.89 9.56 -1.28
CA VAL A 317 21.02 8.57 -0.65
C VAL A 317 19.66 8.59 -1.37
N PRO A 318 18.88 7.50 -1.35
CA PRO A 318 17.53 7.51 -1.89
C PRO A 318 16.64 8.47 -1.10
N PHE A 319 15.66 9.07 -1.76
CA PHE A 319 14.77 10.07 -1.17
C PHE A 319 14.09 9.61 0.13
N ASN A 320 13.64 8.34 0.18
CA ASN A 320 13.02 7.73 1.35
C ASN A 320 13.95 7.63 2.58
N PHE A 321 15.26 7.88 2.44
CA PHE A 321 16.19 7.98 3.58
C PHE A 321 15.75 9.04 4.60
N LEU A 322 15.11 10.13 4.15
CA LEU A 322 14.63 11.20 5.05
C LEU A 322 13.58 10.67 6.03
N GLU A 323 12.55 10.01 5.54
CA GLU A 323 11.45 9.49 6.36
C GLU A 323 11.85 8.21 7.09
N GLU A 324 12.61 7.33 6.43
CA GLU A 324 12.89 5.99 6.97
C GLU A 324 14.08 5.93 7.91
N VAL A 325 15.07 6.81 7.73
CA VAL A 325 16.29 6.81 8.55
C VAL A 325 16.41 8.06 9.40
N LEU A 326 16.16 9.26 8.84
CA LEU A 326 16.20 10.48 9.64
C LEU A 326 14.90 10.73 10.43
N LYS A 327 13.80 10.04 10.08
CA LYS A 327 12.47 10.15 10.71
C LYS A 327 11.97 11.59 10.75
N VAL A 328 12.22 12.34 9.67
CA VAL A 328 11.69 13.70 9.47
C VAL A 328 10.42 13.67 8.64
N GLY A 329 9.53 14.64 8.84
CA GLY A 329 8.34 14.80 8.01
C GLY A 329 8.72 15.36 6.65
N VAL A 330 8.22 14.76 5.57
CA VAL A 330 8.49 15.21 4.21
C VAL A 330 7.18 15.41 3.46
N GLU A 331 7.06 16.55 2.79
CA GLU A 331 5.97 16.87 1.89
C GLU A 331 6.55 17.38 0.57
N ILE A 332 5.84 17.18 -0.54
CA ILE A 332 6.21 17.81 -1.81
C ILE A 332 5.22 18.95 -2.08
N THR A 333 5.72 20.17 -2.21
CA THR A 333 4.86 21.34 -2.51
C THR A 333 4.29 21.22 -3.91
N LYS A 334 3.21 21.95 -4.20
CA LYS A 334 2.57 21.99 -5.53
C LYS A 334 3.52 22.37 -6.68
N GLU A 335 4.62 23.04 -6.37
CA GLU A 335 5.69 23.42 -7.29
C GLU A 335 6.78 22.34 -7.46
N GLY A 336 6.61 21.15 -6.87
CA GLY A 336 7.56 20.02 -6.96
C GLY A 336 8.84 20.22 -6.15
N ILE A 337 8.76 20.99 -5.06
CA ILE A 337 9.87 21.21 -4.13
C ILE A 337 9.71 20.28 -2.92
N ILE A 338 10.78 19.59 -2.55
CA ILE A 338 10.81 18.82 -1.29
C ILE A 338 10.79 19.80 -0.12
N ASN A 339 9.78 19.69 0.74
CA ASN A 339 9.63 20.42 1.99
C ASN A 339 9.83 19.46 3.18
N ILE A 340 10.78 19.78 4.06
CA ILE A 340 11.15 18.97 5.21
C ILE A 340 10.79 19.74 6.48
N GLY A 341 9.97 19.12 7.33
CA GLY A 341 9.58 19.65 8.65
C GLY A 341 10.02 18.73 9.79
N LEU A 342 10.31 19.34 10.94
CA LEU A 342 10.58 18.64 12.21
C LEU A 342 9.34 18.04 12.88
#